data_AF-A0AAW1NSU4-F1
#
_entry.id   AF-A0AAW1NSU4-F1
#
_cell.length_a   1.000
_cell.length_b   1.000
_cell.length_c   1.000
_cell.angle_alpha   90.00
_cell.angle_beta   90.00
_cell.angle_gamma   90.00
#
_symmetry.space_group_name_H-M   'P 1'
#
loop_
_entity.id
_entity.type
_entity.pdbx_description
1 polymer ?
#
loop_
_entity_poly.entity_id
_entity_poly.type
_entity_poly.pdbx_seq_one_letter_code
_entity_poly.pdbx_strand_id
1 'polypeptide(L)'
;MKAETLEEWLAINTACLNEASAALKNDKLDAAARLKLCTVMEEMVTERKNLLDQLLKTEEPDWSKEQQRQRHRAATTGHIALMDALGQSYADTDGDSLFYARAETGVVGEFHGGVYDRMVAFRWRLGDYLKKRGLSIGSLEPFAPQPNSPNTHGGLAIYSKHTRFTLQLHCLIIEGKEGLGAATGWSYAQLVASYAKMVAAQSESPCVTQTATPVLGLEVVGNHFGVVALALTDKVIAEPLTSYIHLHEVRSGQPEYARELLQVLHAFAIAVKELKEFYDEFLQKNAQGSLPAIDPDRKEQALPYLMQRRYQTVEQVKPGRNVWLATCESAEQRIVKVGKGSYDVELHEELAQAGVAPPLTHFERGDGGVYLVEVGYLDPLEGWTRLDQAKIEDWAGAIKKLEEAVGKLHQACGGTAVHGDLRGPNILVRVQEGSVAEVQLIDLSQAGRQNSTRYSYYLNQKINWPVAKPDGRLIMQEHDKQLLRTTIDKYQRPKSSMARMCCCASRCSSATLRPHPTYRPAPFRRCSLMMGRG
;
A
#
# COMPACT_ATOMS: atom_id res chain seq x y z
N MET A 1 -30.72 9.96 44.37
CA MET A 1 -32.01 9.50 44.94
C MET A 1 -31.75 8.21 45.72
N LYS A 2 -32.43 7.93 46.84
CA LYS A 2 -32.36 6.62 47.51
C LYS A 2 -33.38 5.69 46.86
N ALA A 3 -32.97 4.47 46.52
CA ALA A 3 -33.84 3.41 46.01
C ALA A 3 -33.95 2.32 47.08
N GLU A 4 -35.14 1.80 47.34
CA GLU A 4 -35.38 0.72 48.29
C GLU A 4 -35.53 -0.62 47.57
N THR A 5 -35.84 -0.59 46.26
CA THR A 5 -35.92 -1.77 45.39
C THR A 5 -35.05 -1.63 44.13
N LEU A 6 -34.78 -2.76 43.49
CA LEU A 6 -33.95 -2.85 42.28
C LEU A 6 -34.67 -2.22 41.07
N GLU A 7 -35.98 -2.34 41.01
CA GLU A 7 -36.86 -1.68 40.04
C GLU A 7 -36.86 -0.15 40.21
N GLU A 8 -36.95 0.35 41.45
CA GLU A 8 -36.82 1.79 41.75
C GLU A 8 -35.45 2.32 41.34
N TRP A 9 -34.39 1.54 41.60
CA TRP A 9 -33.05 1.92 41.18
C TRP A 9 -32.94 2.01 39.65
N LEU A 10 -33.48 1.03 38.91
CA LEU A 10 -33.51 1.07 37.45
C LEU A 10 -34.30 2.27 36.92
N ALA A 11 -35.43 2.62 37.54
CA ALA A 11 -36.22 3.78 37.17
C ALA A 11 -35.46 5.09 37.39
N ILE A 12 -34.80 5.23 38.56
CA ILE A 12 -33.95 6.36 38.90
C ILE A 12 -32.77 6.48 37.93
N ASN A 13 -32.05 5.38 37.68
CA ASN A 13 -30.93 5.33 36.75
C ASN A 13 -31.38 5.73 35.34
N THR A 14 -32.54 5.23 34.87
CA THR A 14 -33.13 5.62 33.58
C THR A 14 -33.43 7.13 33.52
N ALA A 15 -34.02 7.70 34.58
CA ALA A 15 -34.35 9.11 34.63
C ALA A 15 -33.09 9.99 34.60
N CYS A 16 -32.09 9.68 35.42
CA CYS A 16 -30.80 10.39 35.46
C CYS A 16 -30.08 10.34 34.09
N LEU A 17 -30.11 9.20 33.41
CA LEU A 17 -29.50 9.04 32.09
C LEU A 17 -30.24 9.81 30.99
N ASN A 18 -31.57 9.86 31.06
CA ASN A 18 -32.37 10.69 30.14
C ASN A 18 -32.06 12.19 30.34
N GLU A 19 -31.91 12.62 31.59
CA GLU A 19 -31.52 13.99 31.92
C GLU A 19 -30.09 14.31 31.44
N ALA A 20 -29.14 13.40 31.66
CA ALA A 20 -27.77 13.54 31.15
C ALA A 20 -27.72 13.59 29.61
N SER A 21 -28.49 12.73 28.93
CA SER A 21 -28.65 12.75 27.46
C SER A 21 -29.24 14.07 26.97
N ALA A 22 -30.23 14.62 27.67
CA ALA A 22 -30.79 15.93 27.35
C ALA A 22 -29.78 17.06 27.57
N ALA A 23 -28.96 16.96 28.63
CA ALA A 23 -27.90 17.92 28.91
C ALA A 23 -26.79 17.89 27.83
N LEU A 24 -26.42 16.71 27.33
CA LEU A 24 -25.41 16.57 26.26
C LEU A 24 -25.84 17.22 24.93
N LYS A 25 -27.15 17.27 24.67
CA LYS A 25 -27.71 17.99 23.51
C LYS A 25 -27.71 19.51 23.67
N ASN A 26 -27.26 20.03 24.81
CA ASN A 26 -27.15 21.47 25.05
C ASN A 26 -25.81 22.00 24.54
N ASP A 27 -25.87 22.90 23.55
CA ASP A 27 -24.68 23.52 22.92
C ASP A 27 -23.85 24.39 23.88
N LYS A 28 -24.33 24.63 25.11
CA LYS A 28 -23.63 25.43 26.12
C LYS A 28 -22.60 24.65 26.97
N LEU A 29 -22.55 23.33 26.86
CA LEU A 29 -21.52 22.54 27.55
C LEU A 29 -20.20 22.57 26.79
N ASP A 30 -19.11 22.97 27.45
CA ASP A 30 -17.76 22.85 26.91
C ASP A 30 -17.29 21.39 26.82
N ALA A 31 -16.22 21.14 26.07
CA ALA A 31 -15.71 19.79 25.81
C ALA A 31 -15.31 19.03 27.08
N ALA A 32 -14.78 19.71 28.09
CA ALA A 32 -14.36 19.10 29.35
C ALA A 32 -15.56 18.66 30.20
N ALA A 33 -16.61 19.50 30.26
CA ALA A 33 -17.87 19.19 30.92
C ALA A 33 -18.62 18.05 30.20
N ARG A 34 -18.61 18.05 28.86
CA ARG A 34 -19.18 16.96 28.05
C ARG A 34 -18.46 15.63 28.31
N LEU A 35 -17.13 15.62 28.30
CA LEU A 35 -16.33 14.43 28.57
C LEU A 35 -16.63 13.87 29.98
N LYS A 36 -16.64 14.74 31.00
CA LYS A 36 -16.96 14.34 32.38
C LYS A 36 -18.36 13.76 32.51
N LEU A 37 -19.34 14.32 31.79
CA LEU A 37 -20.71 13.82 31.77
C LEU A 37 -20.81 12.45 31.07
N CYS A 38 -20.09 12.26 29.96
CA CYS A 38 -20.01 10.97 29.28
C CYS A 38 -19.38 9.88 30.16
N THR A 39 -18.29 10.19 30.89
CA THR A 39 -17.66 9.23 31.83
C THR A 39 -18.64 8.78 32.92
N VAL A 40 -19.39 9.71 33.53
CA VAL A 40 -20.41 9.37 34.53
C VAL A 40 -21.51 8.50 33.92
N MET A 41 -21.94 8.79 32.69
CA MET A 41 -22.93 7.97 32.01
C MET A 41 -22.42 6.56 31.71
N GLU A 42 -21.15 6.37 31.36
CA GLU A 42 -20.54 5.04 31.17
C GLU A 42 -20.52 4.20 32.45
N GLU A 43 -20.16 4.81 33.58
CA GLU A 43 -20.23 4.17 34.90
C GLU A 43 -21.66 3.73 35.21
N MET A 44 -22.64 4.61 34.97
CA MET A 44 -24.06 4.33 35.18
C MET A 44 -24.61 3.22 34.27
N VAL A 45 -24.16 3.14 33.01
CA VAL A 45 -24.51 2.05 32.07
C VAL A 45 -23.94 0.73 32.56
N THR A 46 -22.68 0.74 33.01
CA THR A 46 -21.98 -0.44 33.51
C THR A 46 -22.66 -0.97 34.77
N GLU A 47 -22.98 -0.08 35.70
CA GLU A 47 -23.71 -0.42 36.92
C GLU A 47 -25.11 -0.97 36.59
N ARG A 48 -25.83 -0.33 35.65
CA ARG A 48 -27.12 -0.83 35.15
C ARG A 48 -27.00 -2.24 34.58
N LYS A 49 -25.98 -2.52 33.78
CA LYS A 49 -25.73 -3.86 33.22
C LYS A 49 -25.53 -4.89 34.32
N ASN A 50 -24.70 -4.59 35.31
CA ASN A 50 -24.46 -5.48 36.45
C ASN A 50 -25.74 -5.77 37.24
N LEU A 51 -26.60 -4.76 37.42
CA LEU A 51 -27.88 -4.90 38.11
C LEU A 51 -28.92 -5.65 37.28
N LEU A 52 -28.93 -5.48 35.96
CA LEU A 52 -29.71 -6.29 35.04
C LEU A 52 -29.29 -7.77 35.12
N ASP A 53 -28.00 -8.05 35.16
CA ASP A 53 -27.48 -9.40 35.31
C ASP A 53 -27.84 -10.00 36.68
N GLN A 54 -27.95 -9.19 37.74
CA GLN A 54 -28.44 -9.63 39.06
C GLN A 54 -29.95 -9.89 39.04
N LEU A 55 -30.74 -9.00 38.44
CA LEU A 55 -32.20 -9.17 38.25
C LEU A 55 -32.54 -10.45 37.49
N LEU A 56 -31.77 -10.73 36.44
CA LEU A 56 -31.96 -11.92 35.61
C LEU A 56 -31.58 -13.21 36.33
N LYS A 57 -30.75 -13.13 37.39
CA LYS A 57 -30.40 -14.28 38.25
C LYS A 57 -31.40 -14.51 39.37
N THR A 58 -32.14 -13.49 39.80
CA THR A 58 -33.25 -13.63 40.76
C THR A 58 -34.50 -14.10 40.01
N GLU A 59 -34.58 -15.40 39.73
CA GLU A 59 -35.81 -16.02 39.22
C GLU A 59 -36.85 -16.06 40.35
N GLU A 60 -38.03 -15.47 40.12
CA GLU A 60 -39.20 -15.78 40.94
C GLU A 60 -39.79 -17.13 40.48
N PRO A 61 -39.94 -18.12 41.37
CA PRO A 61 -40.32 -19.49 41.01
C PRO A 61 -41.65 -19.62 40.24
N ASP A 62 -42.55 -18.64 40.39
CA ASP A 62 -43.93 -18.70 39.91
C ASP A 62 -44.18 -17.90 38.62
N TRP A 63 -43.14 -17.35 37.99
CA TRP A 63 -43.33 -16.54 36.79
C TRP A 63 -43.53 -17.37 35.53
N SER A 64 -44.54 -17.02 34.74
CA SER A 64 -44.69 -17.59 33.40
C SER A 64 -43.54 -17.16 32.48
N LYS A 65 -43.19 -18.01 31.51
CA LYS A 65 -42.15 -17.71 30.51
C LYS A 65 -42.41 -16.40 29.75
N GLU A 66 -43.66 -15.99 29.58
CA GLU A 66 -43.98 -14.72 28.91
C GLU A 66 -43.72 -13.52 29.82
N GLN A 67 -43.98 -13.61 31.14
CA GLN A 67 -43.62 -12.57 32.10
C GLN A 67 -42.10 -12.40 32.20
N GLN A 68 -41.35 -13.50 32.20
CA GLN A 68 -39.88 -13.47 32.14
C GLN A 68 -39.38 -12.77 30.86
N ARG A 69 -39.98 -13.09 29.70
CA ARG A 69 -39.63 -12.45 28.42
C ARG A 69 -40.02 -10.98 28.36
N GLN A 70 -41.14 -10.58 28.94
CA GLN A 70 -41.57 -9.18 28.99
C GLN A 70 -40.67 -8.36 29.91
N ARG A 71 -40.27 -8.89 31.09
CA ARG A 71 -39.28 -8.25 31.95
C ARG A 71 -37.93 -8.13 31.26
N HIS A 72 -37.45 -9.20 30.62
CA HIS A 72 -36.19 -9.16 29.88
C HIS A 72 -36.23 -8.06 28.81
N ARG A 73 -37.27 -8.03 27.96
CA ARG A 73 -37.45 -7.03 26.90
C ARG A 73 -37.49 -5.61 27.46
N ALA A 74 -38.31 -5.35 28.47
CA ALA A 74 -38.39 -4.02 29.10
C ALA A 74 -37.02 -3.56 29.65
N ALA A 75 -36.25 -4.49 30.20
CA ALA A 75 -34.96 -4.21 30.80
C ALA A 75 -33.84 -3.99 29.75
N THR A 76 -33.86 -4.72 28.62
CA THR A 76 -32.88 -4.56 27.52
C THR A 76 -33.18 -3.37 26.61
N THR A 77 -34.45 -3.05 26.34
CA THR A 77 -34.82 -1.92 25.46
C THR A 77 -34.30 -0.59 26.00
N GLY A 78 -34.35 -0.39 27.32
CA GLY A 78 -33.79 0.81 27.95
C GLY A 78 -32.26 0.89 27.89
N HIS A 79 -31.56 -0.25 27.94
CA HIS A 79 -30.10 -0.31 27.83
C HIS A 79 -29.63 -0.02 26.39
N ILE A 80 -30.35 -0.50 25.37
CA ILE A 80 -30.01 -0.26 23.96
C ILE A 80 -30.20 1.23 23.59
N ALA A 81 -31.34 1.82 23.93
CA ALA A 81 -31.62 3.23 23.65
C ALA A 81 -30.59 4.18 24.30
N LEU A 82 -30.06 3.76 25.45
CA LEU A 82 -29.03 4.47 26.20
C LEU A 82 -27.66 4.41 25.52
N MET A 83 -27.25 3.23 25.07
CA MET A 83 -25.99 3.04 24.34
C MET A 83 -25.97 3.85 23.04
N ASP A 84 -27.14 3.95 22.38
CA ASP A 84 -27.31 4.79 21.19
C ASP A 84 -27.17 6.29 21.52
N ALA A 85 -27.70 6.76 22.66
CA ALA A 85 -27.58 8.16 23.09
C ALA A 85 -26.13 8.53 23.45
N LEU A 86 -25.41 7.65 24.15
CA LEU A 86 -23.98 7.81 24.45
C LEU A 86 -23.13 7.86 23.18
N GLY A 87 -23.39 6.93 22.25
CA GLY A 87 -22.70 6.90 20.96
C GLY A 87 -22.95 8.14 20.10
N GLN A 88 -24.14 8.75 20.19
CA GLN A 88 -24.42 10.03 19.54
C GLN A 88 -23.65 11.18 20.18
N SER A 89 -23.61 11.27 21.51
CA SER A 89 -22.92 12.38 22.19
C SER A 89 -21.40 12.37 22.02
N TYR A 90 -20.77 11.19 21.98
CA TYR A 90 -19.33 11.10 21.70
C TYR A 90 -18.97 11.51 20.27
N ALA A 91 -19.92 11.43 19.33
CA ALA A 91 -19.73 11.89 17.96
C ALA A 91 -19.58 13.42 17.85
N ASP A 92 -20.08 14.15 18.83
CA ASP A 92 -20.09 15.62 18.85
C ASP A 92 -18.88 16.21 19.59
N THR A 93 -18.09 15.42 20.34
CA THR A 93 -17.03 15.94 21.24
C THR A 93 -15.60 15.91 20.70
N ASP A 94 -15.20 14.90 19.93
CA ASP A 94 -14.01 14.93 19.06
C ASP A 94 -13.86 13.57 18.38
N GLY A 95 -13.44 13.57 17.10
CA GLY A 95 -13.50 12.42 16.19
C GLY A 95 -12.70 11.17 16.59
N ASP A 96 -11.76 11.30 17.53
CA ASP A 96 -10.84 10.24 17.94
C ASP A 96 -11.41 9.32 19.05
N SER A 97 -12.37 9.83 19.83
CA SER A 97 -12.98 9.09 20.95
C SER A 97 -14.06 8.08 20.50
N LEU A 98 -14.57 8.24 19.27
CA LEU A 98 -15.67 7.44 18.71
C LEU A 98 -15.34 5.96 18.53
N PHE A 99 -14.07 5.62 18.40
CA PHE A 99 -13.66 4.25 18.14
C PHE A 99 -13.09 3.54 19.36
N TYR A 100 -12.53 4.24 20.34
CA TYR A 100 -12.14 3.62 21.61
C TYR A 100 -13.38 3.22 22.42
N ALA A 101 -14.34 4.13 22.60
CA ALA A 101 -15.58 3.84 23.31
C ALA A 101 -16.39 2.74 22.60
N ARG A 102 -16.41 2.73 21.26
CA ARG A 102 -17.18 1.75 20.48
C ARG A 102 -16.43 0.43 20.25
N ALA A 103 -15.10 0.40 20.27
CA ALA A 103 -14.33 -0.84 20.30
C ALA A 103 -14.47 -1.55 21.65
N GLU A 104 -14.61 -0.81 22.75
CA GLU A 104 -14.95 -1.38 24.07
C GLU A 104 -16.44 -1.71 24.23
N THR A 105 -17.36 -1.04 23.50
CA THR A 105 -18.81 -1.18 23.75
C THR A 105 -19.72 -1.65 22.60
N GLY A 106 -19.26 -1.87 21.35
CA GLY A 106 -20.17 -2.47 20.34
C GLY A 106 -19.97 -2.18 18.85
N VAL A 107 -18.76 -1.90 18.35
CA VAL A 107 -18.44 -2.24 16.94
C VAL A 107 -18.56 -3.76 16.76
N VAL A 108 -18.38 -4.52 17.84
CA VAL A 108 -18.68 -5.94 18.00
C VAL A 108 -19.95 -6.11 18.84
N GLY A 109 -21.11 -5.73 18.31
CA GLY A 109 -22.35 -6.34 18.81
C GLY A 109 -22.27 -7.85 18.53
N GLU A 110 -22.83 -8.70 19.39
CA GLU A 110 -22.93 -10.13 19.13
C GLU A 110 -23.66 -10.35 17.79
N PHE A 111 -22.88 -10.50 16.72
CA PHE A 111 -23.39 -10.84 15.42
C PHE A 111 -23.74 -12.33 15.46
N HIS A 112 -24.98 -12.64 15.85
CA HIS A 112 -25.54 -13.99 15.80
C HIS A 112 -25.76 -14.51 14.36
N GLY A 113 -25.35 -13.75 13.34
CA GLY A 113 -25.36 -14.14 11.93
C GLY A 113 -24.05 -14.80 11.46
N GLY A 114 -24.09 -15.42 10.29
CA GLY A 114 -22.92 -16.01 9.64
C GLY A 114 -21.86 -14.95 9.27
N VAL A 115 -20.69 -15.38 8.78
CA VAL A 115 -19.63 -14.48 8.28
C VAL A 115 -20.18 -13.48 7.24
N TYR A 116 -21.13 -13.94 6.43
CA TYR A 116 -21.82 -13.13 5.43
C TYR A 116 -22.59 -11.96 6.04
N ASP A 117 -23.40 -12.18 7.08
CA ASP A 117 -24.22 -11.14 7.71
C ASP A 117 -23.33 -10.04 8.32
N ARG A 118 -22.18 -10.42 8.87
CA ARG A 118 -21.16 -9.48 9.37
C ARG A 118 -20.57 -8.61 8.27
N MET A 119 -20.23 -9.22 7.13
CA MET A 119 -19.71 -8.49 5.97
C MET A 119 -20.73 -7.46 5.47
N VAL A 120 -21.99 -7.89 5.32
CA VAL A 120 -23.08 -7.02 4.88
C VAL A 120 -23.26 -5.87 5.88
N ALA A 121 -23.34 -6.16 7.17
CA ALA A 121 -23.47 -5.14 8.21
C ALA A 121 -22.31 -4.15 8.25
N PHE A 122 -21.06 -4.62 8.05
CA PHE A 122 -19.91 -3.74 7.94
C PHE A 122 -20.04 -2.79 6.75
N ARG A 123 -20.40 -3.29 5.57
CA ARG A 123 -20.61 -2.46 4.36
C ARG A 123 -21.69 -1.40 4.60
N TRP A 124 -22.81 -1.77 5.23
CA TRP A 124 -23.88 -0.83 5.57
C TRP A 124 -23.42 0.24 6.58
N ARG A 125 -22.77 -0.17 7.68
CA ARG A 125 -22.29 0.77 8.71
C ARG A 125 -21.23 1.70 8.17
N LEU A 126 -20.32 1.21 7.33
CA LEU A 126 -19.34 2.04 6.64
C LEU A 126 -20.03 3.03 5.70
N GLY A 127 -21.03 2.56 4.93
CA GLY A 127 -21.84 3.43 4.09
C GLY A 127 -22.52 4.55 4.89
N ASP A 128 -23.15 4.20 6.01
CA ASP A 128 -23.81 5.19 6.87
C ASP A 128 -22.80 6.16 7.52
N TYR A 129 -21.63 5.68 7.91
CA TYR A 129 -20.54 6.52 8.41
C TYR A 129 -20.08 7.52 7.35
N LEU A 130 -19.88 7.07 6.11
CA LEU A 130 -19.46 7.92 4.99
C LEU A 130 -20.56 8.92 4.61
N LYS A 131 -21.84 8.52 4.61
CA LYS A 131 -22.98 9.42 4.39
C LYS A 131 -23.04 10.55 5.42
N LYS A 132 -22.83 10.23 6.70
CA LYS A 132 -22.80 11.24 7.79
C LYS A 132 -21.70 12.29 7.58
N ARG A 133 -20.66 11.98 6.81
CA ARG A 133 -19.60 12.92 6.40
C ARG A 133 -19.85 13.58 5.05
N GLY A 134 -21.08 13.55 4.53
CA GLY A 134 -21.48 14.27 3.32
C GLY A 134 -21.18 13.56 2.00
N LEU A 135 -20.90 12.25 2.04
CA LEU A 135 -20.62 11.46 0.84
C LEU A 135 -21.90 10.86 0.24
N SER A 136 -22.12 11.08 -1.06
CA SER A 136 -23.26 10.51 -1.81
C SER A 136 -22.96 9.08 -2.23
N ILE A 137 -23.78 8.14 -1.77
CA ILE A 137 -23.62 6.72 -2.08
C ILE A 137 -24.54 6.30 -3.24
N GLY A 138 -23.98 5.66 -4.25
CA GLY A 138 -24.72 5.01 -5.34
C GLY A 138 -24.48 3.49 -5.37
N SER A 139 -25.37 2.76 -6.02
CA SER A 139 -25.14 1.34 -6.31
C SER A 139 -24.19 1.20 -7.51
N LEU A 140 -23.25 0.25 -7.48
CA LEU A 140 -22.71 -0.28 -8.74
C LEU A 140 -23.68 -1.36 -9.20
N GLU A 141 -24.09 -1.34 -10.46
CA GLU A 141 -24.76 -2.51 -11.01
C GLU A 141 -23.78 -3.69 -10.99
N PRO A 142 -24.17 -4.86 -10.45
CA PRO A 142 -23.29 -6.01 -10.34
C PRO A 142 -22.81 -6.48 -11.72
N PHE A 143 -21.61 -7.05 -11.76
CA PHE A 143 -21.13 -7.83 -12.91
C PHE A 143 -21.99 -9.10 -13.01
N ALA A 144 -23.14 -8.97 -13.70
CA ALA A 144 -24.17 -9.97 -13.97
C ALA A 144 -24.95 -10.52 -12.75
N PRO A 145 -26.29 -10.36 -12.70
CA PRO A 145 -27.13 -11.26 -11.93
C PRO A 145 -27.25 -12.60 -12.66
N GLN A 146 -26.92 -13.71 -12.00
CA GLN A 146 -27.56 -14.98 -12.34
C GLN A 146 -29.00 -14.89 -11.80
N PRO A 147 -30.04 -15.10 -12.63
CA PRO A 147 -31.43 -14.80 -12.25
C PRO A 147 -31.96 -15.53 -11.01
N ASN A 148 -31.26 -16.54 -10.50
CA ASN A 148 -31.76 -17.44 -9.45
C ASN A 148 -30.80 -17.64 -8.26
N SER A 149 -29.83 -16.75 -8.04
CA SER A 149 -28.98 -16.81 -6.84
C SER A 149 -29.26 -15.62 -5.92
N PRO A 150 -29.69 -15.82 -4.65
CA PRO A 150 -29.82 -14.74 -3.67
C PRO A 150 -28.48 -14.12 -3.24
N ASN A 151 -27.35 -14.52 -3.84
CA ASN A 151 -26.02 -13.99 -3.52
C ASN A 151 -25.78 -12.69 -4.30
N THR A 152 -26.07 -11.58 -3.65
CA THR A 152 -25.76 -10.21 -4.11
C THR A 152 -24.24 -9.97 -4.13
N HIS A 153 -23.58 -10.37 -5.22
CA HIS A 153 -22.26 -9.88 -5.60
C HIS A 153 -22.36 -8.43 -6.12
N GLY A 154 -22.83 -7.51 -5.29
CA GLY A 154 -22.98 -6.10 -5.64
C GLY A 154 -21.77 -5.29 -5.18
N GLY A 155 -21.19 -4.51 -6.08
CA GLY A 155 -20.26 -3.44 -5.74
C GLY A 155 -21.00 -2.22 -5.19
N LEU A 156 -20.38 -1.45 -4.29
CA LEU A 156 -20.88 -0.11 -3.92
C LEU A 156 -19.95 0.93 -4.54
N ALA A 157 -20.48 2.02 -5.09
CA ALA A 157 -19.65 3.15 -5.47
C ALA A 157 -20.13 4.43 -4.84
N ILE A 158 -19.17 5.25 -4.44
CA ILE A 158 -19.43 6.60 -3.96
C ILE A 158 -19.00 7.54 -5.06
N TYR A 159 -19.87 8.49 -5.39
CA TYR A 159 -19.68 9.37 -6.53
C TYR A 159 -19.78 10.83 -6.10
N SER A 160 -18.99 11.70 -6.73
CA SER A 160 -19.38 13.10 -6.86
C SER A 160 -20.32 13.26 -8.05
N LYS A 161 -21.42 14.01 -7.84
CA LYS A 161 -22.42 14.31 -8.88
C LYS A 161 -22.55 15.81 -9.01
N HIS A 162 -22.16 16.35 -10.16
CA HIS A 162 -22.42 17.74 -10.51
C HIS A 162 -23.66 17.83 -11.41
N THR A 163 -24.68 18.59 -11.00
CA THR A 163 -26.01 18.60 -11.65
C THR A 163 -26.04 19.06 -13.10
N ARG A 164 -24.99 19.76 -13.58
CA ARG A 164 -24.88 20.25 -14.96
C ARG A 164 -24.25 19.29 -15.95
N PHE A 165 -23.53 18.26 -15.51
CA PHE A 165 -22.87 17.30 -16.39
C PHE A 165 -23.37 15.91 -16.03
N THR A 166 -23.72 15.07 -17.01
CA THR A 166 -24.07 13.65 -16.80
C THR A 166 -22.87 12.79 -16.33
N LEU A 167 -21.80 13.43 -15.83
CA LEU A 167 -20.59 12.80 -15.35
C LEU A 167 -20.79 12.33 -13.90
N GLN A 168 -20.57 11.05 -13.65
CA GLN A 168 -20.48 10.47 -12.32
C GLN A 168 -19.03 10.09 -12.07
N LEU A 169 -18.33 10.81 -11.19
CA LEU A 169 -16.95 10.53 -10.84
C LEU A 169 -16.88 9.72 -9.56
N HIS A 170 -16.40 8.48 -9.67
CA HIS A 170 -16.27 7.60 -8.53
C HIS A 170 -15.08 8.03 -7.68
N CYS A 171 -15.28 8.15 -6.38
CA CYS A 171 -14.19 8.34 -5.40
C CYS A 171 -13.85 7.01 -4.71
N LEU A 172 -14.82 6.09 -4.64
CA LEU A 172 -14.69 4.80 -3.97
C LEU A 172 -15.41 3.71 -4.76
N ILE A 173 -14.77 2.55 -4.90
CA ILE A 173 -15.37 1.30 -5.36
C ILE A 173 -15.20 0.27 -4.24
N ILE A 174 -16.29 -0.37 -3.81
CA ILE A 174 -16.27 -1.42 -2.79
C ILE A 174 -16.67 -2.74 -3.41
N GLU A 175 -15.79 -3.74 -3.40
CA GLU A 175 -16.09 -5.10 -3.85
C GLU A 175 -16.08 -6.07 -2.67
N GLY A 176 -17.14 -6.89 -2.58
CA GLY A 176 -17.37 -7.81 -1.46
C GLY A 176 -17.40 -9.27 -1.90
N LYS A 177 -16.75 -10.16 -1.14
CA LYS A 177 -16.78 -11.63 -1.32
C LYS A 177 -16.98 -12.34 0.02
N GLU A 178 -17.66 -13.49 0.00
CA GLU A 178 -18.00 -14.23 1.22
C GLU A 178 -16.77 -14.75 2.00
N GLY A 179 -15.66 -15.00 1.31
CA GLY A 179 -14.42 -15.48 1.92
C GLY A 179 -13.28 -15.60 0.92
N LEU A 180 -12.06 -15.78 1.45
CA LEU A 180 -10.86 -15.98 0.62
C LEU A 180 -11.00 -17.29 -0.15
N GLY A 181 -10.85 -17.24 -1.47
CA GLY A 181 -10.97 -18.42 -2.33
C GLY A 181 -12.41 -18.88 -2.62
N ALA A 182 -13.43 -18.06 -2.32
CA ALA A 182 -14.80 -18.34 -2.77
C ALA A 182 -14.86 -18.54 -4.30
N ALA A 183 -15.75 -19.41 -4.77
CA ALA A 183 -15.81 -19.91 -6.15
C ALA A 183 -16.00 -18.84 -7.25
N THR A 184 -16.26 -17.57 -6.89
CA THR A 184 -16.58 -16.48 -7.82
C THR A 184 -15.41 -15.53 -8.09
N GLY A 185 -14.17 -15.96 -7.88
CA GLY A 185 -12.95 -15.21 -8.24
C GLY A 185 -12.44 -14.25 -7.16
N TRP A 186 -11.30 -13.62 -7.44
CA TRP A 186 -10.60 -12.74 -6.50
C TRP A 186 -11.25 -11.35 -6.44
N SER A 187 -11.54 -10.83 -5.24
CA SER A 187 -12.10 -9.49 -5.01
C SER A 187 -11.26 -8.40 -5.66
N TYR A 188 -9.93 -8.52 -5.54
CA TYR A 188 -8.97 -7.61 -6.17
C TYR A 188 -9.14 -7.54 -7.68
N ALA A 189 -9.20 -8.69 -8.36
CA ALA A 189 -9.38 -8.73 -9.80
C ALA A 189 -10.72 -8.13 -10.24
N GLN A 190 -11.79 -8.38 -9.47
CA GLN A 190 -13.10 -7.80 -9.72
C GLN A 190 -13.09 -6.28 -9.53
N LEU A 191 -12.45 -5.78 -8.47
CA LEU A 191 -12.28 -4.36 -8.19
C LEU A 191 -11.57 -3.65 -9.35
N VAL A 192 -10.46 -4.22 -9.83
CA VAL A 192 -9.71 -3.70 -10.98
C VAL A 192 -10.57 -3.71 -12.25
N ALA A 193 -11.33 -4.78 -12.49
CA ALA A 193 -12.22 -4.87 -13.65
C ALA A 193 -13.37 -3.85 -13.60
N SER A 194 -13.96 -3.63 -12.42
CA SER A 194 -15.00 -2.62 -12.19
C SER A 194 -14.48 -1.22 -12.49
N TYR A 195 -13.27 -0.89 -12.01
CA TYR A 195 -12.60 0.37 -12.31
C TYR A 195 -12.26 0.51 -13.81
N ALA A 196 -11.72 -0.52 -14.44
CA ALA A 196 -11.41 -0.50 -15.87
C ALA A 196 -12.67 -0.25 -16.73
N LYS A 197 -13.80 -0.89 -16.38
CA LYS A 197 -15.08 -0.69 -17.06
C LYS A 197 -15.59 0.74 -16.88
N MET A 198 -15.48 1.28 -15.67
CA MET A 198 -15.84 2.67 -15.38
C MET A 198 -15.05 3.65 -16.25
N VAL A 199 -13.72 3.51 -16.29
CA VAL A 199 -12.85 4.33 -17.13
C VAL A 199 -13.21 4.19 -18.61
N ALA A 200 -13.43 2.96 -19.08
CA ALA A 200 -13.77 2.71 -20.49
C ALA A 200 -15.12 3.33 -20.89
N ALA A 201 -16.11 3.30 -20.00
CA ALA A 201 -17.42 3.91 -20.21
C ALA A 201 -17.36 5.45 -20.24
N GLN A 202 -16.30 6.05 -19.69
CA GLN A 202 -16.10 7.49 -19.60
C GLN A 202 -14.82 7.94 -20.35
N SER A 203 -14.40 7.17 -21.36
CA SER A 203 -13.11 7.37 -22.04
C SER A 203 -12.92 8.76 -22.66
N GLU A 204 -14.02 9.38 -23.09
CA GLU A 204 -14.05 10.72 -23.68
C GLU A 204 -14.28 11.84 -22.64
N SER A 205 -14.48 11.49 -21.37
CA SER A 205 -14.74 12.49 -20.34
C SER A 205 -13.50 13.34 -20.04
N PRO A 206 -13.67 14.64 -19.69
CA PRO A 206 -12.57 15.48 -19.22
C PRO A 206 -11.81 14.87 -18.04
N CYS A 207 -12.48 14.17 -17.13
CA CYS A 207 -11.82 13.50 -16.01
C CYS A 207 -10.83 12.42 -16.47
N VAL A 208 -11.26 11.52 -17.36
CA VAL A 208 -10.41 10.42 -17.87
C VAL A 208 -9.32 10.93 -18.81
N THR A 209 -9.61 11.99 -19.57
CA THR A 209 -8.65 12.53 -20.53
C THR A 209 -7.63 13.46 -19.89
N GLN A 210 -7.95 14.13 -18.77
CA GLN A 210 -7.12 15.16 -18.16
C GLN A 210 -6.56 14.80 -16.78
N THR A 211 -6.96 13.67 -16.19
CA THR A 211 -6.46 13.23 -14.88
C THR A 211 -6.10 11.76 -14.89
N ALA A 212 -5.36 11.32 -13.87
CA ALA A 212 -5.13 9.90 -13.62
C ALA A 212 -6.38 9.15 -13.09
N THR A 213 -7.54 9.81 -13.00
CA THR A 213 -8.80 9.26 -12.48
C THR A 213 -8.62 8.45 -11.18
N PRO A 214 -7.96 9.01 -10.15
CA PRO A 214 -7.70 8.27 -8.91
C PRO A 214 -8.99 7.80 -8.24
N VAL A 215 -9.03 6.54 -7.81
CA VAL A 215 -10.17 5.93 -7.09
C VAL A 215 -9.64 5.10 -5.95
N LEU A 216 -10.28 5.19 -4.78
CA LEU A 216 -10.02 4.24 -3.71
C LEU A 216 -10.85 2.98 -3.94
N GLY A 217 -10.21 1.84 -3.77
CA GLY A 217 -10.82 0.53 -3.74
C GLY A 217 -10.90 0.02 -2.32
N LEU A 218 -12.04 -0.55 -1.95
CA LEU A 218 -12.20 -1.28 -0.69
C LEU A 218 -12.60 -2.72 -1.02
N GLU A 219 -11.71 -3.64 -0.73
CA GLU A 219 -12.01 -5.05 -0.79
C GLU A 219 -12.52 -5.52 0.54
N VAL A 220 -13.64 -6.24 0.55
CA VAL A 220 -14.16 -6.88 1.75
C VAL A 220 -14.28 -8.37 1.46
N VAL A 221 -13.49 -9.19 2.15
CA VAL A 221 -13.42 -10.63 1.93
C VAL A 221 -13.70 -11.36 3.24
N GLY A 222 -14.90 -11.91 3.36
CA GLY A 222 -15.42 -12.47 4.60
C GLY A 222 -15.39 -11.42 5.70
N ASN A 223 -14.58 -11.66 6.71
CA ASN A 223 -14.35 -10.74 7.83
C ASN A 223 -13.05 -9.95 7.70
N HIS A 224 -12.45 -9.86 6.52
CA HIS A 224 -11.25 -9.05 6.28
C HIS A 224 -11.59 -7.90 5.34
N PHE A 225 -10.83 -6.82 5.40
CA PHE A 225 -10.84 -5.81 4.34
C PHE A 225 -9.43 -5.37 3.96
N GLY A 226 -9.29 -4.84 2.76
CA GLY A 226 -8.06 -4.22 2.27
C GLY A 226 -8.39 -2.95 1.50
N VAL A 227 -7.50 -1.96 1.58
CA VAL A 227 -7.61 -0.71 0.82
C VAL A 227 -6.67 -0.78 -0.37
N VAL A 228 -7.14 -0.37 -1.54
CA VAL A 228 -6.41 -0.38 -2.81
C VAL A 228 -6.47 1.00 -3.43
N ALA A 229 -5.36 1.51 -3.95
CA ALA A 229 -5.37 2.68 -4.83
C ALA A 229 -5.54 2.23 -6.27
N LEU A 230 -6.45 2.87 -7.00
CA LEU A 230 -6.72 2.63 -8.40
C LEU A 230 -6.45 3.92 -9.17
N ALA A 231 -5.74 3.83 -10.29
CA ALA A 231 -5.47 4.98 -11.15
C ALA A 231 -5.34 4.54 -12.61
N LEU A 232 -5.65 5.45 -13.52
CA LEU A 232 -5.44 5.34 -14.95
C LEU A 232 -4.17 6.11 -15.33
N THR A 233 -3.25 5.43 -15.98
CA THR A 233 -2.07 6.03 -16.60
C THR A 233 -2.10 5.71 -18.10
N ASP A 234 -1.05 5.11 -18.67
CA ASP A 234 -1.14 4.40 -19.95
C ASP A 234 -1.94 3.08 -19.82
N LYS A 235 -2.07 2.58 -18.59
CA LYS A 235 -2.86 1.41 -18.21
C LYS A 235 -3.56 1.62 -16.87
N VAL A 236 -4.47 0.71 -16.52
CA VAL A 236 -5.01 0.64 -15.17
C VAL A 236 -3.93 0.13 -14.22
N ILE A 237 -3.64 0.93 -13.19
CA ILE A 237 -2.79 0.58 -12.06
C ILE A 237 -3.70 0.34 -10.87
N ALA A 238 -3.40 -0.73 -10.14
CA ALA A 238 -4.01 -1.04 -8.87
C ALA A 238 -2.87 -1.40 -7.91
N GLU A 239 -2.84 -0.75 -6.75
CA GLU A 239 -1.80 -0.95 -5.74
C GLU A 239 -2.47 -1.13 -4.37
N PRO A 240 -2.29 -2.27 -3.69
CA PRO A 240 -2.75 -2.43 -2.31
C PRO A 240 -2.06 -1.42 -1.39
N LEU A 241 -2.84 -0.59 -0.71
CA LEU A 241 -2.34 0.35 0.29
C LEU A 241 -2.20 -0.31 1.66
N THR A 242 -2.97 -1.37 1.92
CA THR A 242 -2.92 -2.14 3.16
C THR A 242 -2.82 -3.63 2.87
N SER A 243 -2.29 -4.40 3.83
CA SER A 243 -2.57 -5.83 3.88
C SER A 243 -4.05 -6.07 4.22
N TYR A 244 -4.51 -7.33 4.18
CA TYR A 244 -5.83 -7.66 4.69
C TYR A 244 -5.87 -7.49 6.21
N ILE A 245 -6.76 -6.63 6.67
CA ILE A 245 -7.02 -6.35 8.08
C ILE A 245 -8.27 -7.13 8.47
N HIS A 246 -8.15 -8.00 9.48
CA HIS A 246 -9.28 -8.74 10.00
C HIS A 246 -10.17 -7.87 10.90
N LEU A 247 -11.47 -8.04 10.72
CA LEU A 247 -12.55 -7.49 11.53
C LEU A 247 -13.02 -8.51 12.57
N HIS A 248 -12.24 -9.57 12.85
CA HIS A 248 -12.50 -10.42 14.01
C HIS A 248 -12.51 -9.59 15.29
N GLU A 249 -13.30 -10.05 16.25
CA GLU A 249 -13.43 -9.47 17.58
C GLU A 249 -12.04 -9.12 18.15
N VAL A 250 -11.71 -7.83 18.08
CA VAL A 250 -10.51 -7.28 18.69
C VAL A 250 -10.81 -7.21 20.17
N ARG A 251 -10.68 -8.35 20.85
CA ARG A 251 -10.87 -8.42 22.30
C ARG A 251 -9.91 -7.43 22.96
N SER A 252 -10.23 -7.02 24.19
CA SER A 252 -9.39 -6.17 25.05
C SER A 252 -7.92 -6.60 25.17
N GLY A 253 -7.56 -7.82 24.75
CA GLY A 253 -6.18 -8.32 24.68
C GLY A 253 -5.34 -7.86 23.47
N GLN A 254 -5.86 -7.05 22.53
CA GLN A 254 -5.09 -6.58 21.36
C GLN A 254 -5.25 -5.06 21.07
N PRO A 255 -4.92 -4.17 22.01
CA PRO A 255 -5.12 -2.73 21.83
C PRO A 255 -4.31 -2.13 20.67
N GLU A 256 -3.15 -2.69 20.35
CA GLU A 256 -2.26 -2.24 19.27
C GLU A 256 -2.88 -2.53 17.90
N TYR A 257 -3.49 -3.71 17.76
CA TYR A 257 -4.21 -4.07 16.55
C TYR A 257 -5.48 -3.23 16.39
N ALA A 258 -6.21 -2.99 17.49
CA ALA A 258 -7.34 -2.08 17.48
C ALA A 258 -6.89 -0.72 16.93
N ARG A 259 -5.84 -0.14 17.53
CA ARG A 259 -5.27 1.15 17.11
C ARG A 259 -4.90 1.17 15.62
N GLU A 260 -4.22 0.15 15.11
CA GLU A 260 -3.88 0.03 13.68
C GLU A 260 -5.13 0.04 12.80
N LEU A 261 -6.14 -0.78 13.13
CA LEU A 261 -7.42 -0.81 12.43
C LEU A 261 -8.09 0.58 12.43
N LEU A 262 -8.08 1.29 13.55
CA LEU A 262 -8.65 2.63 13.66
C LEU A 262 -7.93 3.64 12.77
N GLN A 263 -6.60 3.62 12.80
CA GLN A 263 -5.76 4.50 12.00
C GLN A 263 -6.01 4.29 10.52
N VAL A 264 -6.12 3.03 10.07
CA VAL A 264 -6.44 2.74 8.67
C VAL A 264 -7.84 3.23 8.30
N LEU A 265 -8.86 2.98 9.12
CA LEU A 265 -10.22 3.45 8.82
C LEU A 265 -10.33 4.98 8.82
N HIS A 266 -9.60 5.65 9.72
CA HIS A 266 -9.53 7.10 9.78
C HIS A 266 -8.83 7.68 8.53
N ALA A 267 -7.64 7.18 8.20
CA ALA A 267 -6.90 7.58 7.00
C ALA A 267 -7.71 7.33 5.72
N PHE A 268 -8.39 6.18 5.64
CA PHE A 268 -9.28 5.86 4.53
C PHE A 268 -10.43 6.87 4.41
N ALA A 269 -11.06 7.26 5.52
CA ALA A 269 -12.13 8.25 5.51
C ALA A 269 -11.65 9.65 5.06
N ILE A 270 -10.47 10.07 5.51
CA ILE A 270 -9.82 11.30 5.05
C ILE A 270 -9.56 11.23 3.55
N ALA A 271 -8.92 10.15 3.08
CA ALA A 271 -8.55 10.02 1.68
C ALA A 271 -9.77 10.02 0.74
N VAL A 272 -10.89 9.38 1.14
CA VAL A 272 -12.15 9.44 0.35
C VAL A 272 -12.70 10.87 0.30
N LYS A 273 -12.63 11.61 1.42
CA LYS A 273 -13.08 13.01 1.49
C LYS A 273 -12.22 13.91 0.59
N GLU A 274 -10.90 13.84 0.72
CA GLU A 274 -9.96 14.63 -0.09
C GLU A 274 -10.11 14.33 -1.58
N LEU A 275 -10.27 13.06 -1.94
CA LEU A 275 -10.50 12.66 -3.32
C LEU A 275 -11.82 13.22 -3.88
N LYS A 276 -12.87 13.28 -3.05
CA LYS A 276 -14.12 13.93 -3.45
C LYS A 276 -13.92 15.43 -3.64
N GLU A 277 -13.26 16.10 -2.71
CA GLU A 277 -12.98 17.55 -2.79
C GLU A 277 -12.16 17.87 -4.05
N PHE A 278 -11.15 17.06 -4.36
CA PHE A 278 -10.40 17.14 -5.61
C PHE A 278 -11.32 17.09 -6.84
N TYR A 279 -12.25 16.11 -6.91
CA TYR A 279 -13.17 16.00 -8.03
C TYR A 279 -14.20 17.14 -8.09
N ASP A 280 -14.68 17.62 -6.96
CA ASP A 280 -15.60 18.76 -6.90
C ASP A 280 -14.93 20.02 -7.45
N GLU A 281 -13.70 20.31 -7.01
CA GLU A 281 -12.90 21.42 -7.52
C GLU A 281 -12.60 21.26 -9.01
N PHE A 282 -12.23 20.05 -9.45
CA PHE A 282 -11.96 19.76 -10.84
C PHE A 282 -13.19 20.02 -11.71
N LEU A 283 -14.36 19.51 -11.31
CA LEU A 283 -15.62 19.71 -12.02
C LEU A 283 -16.03 21.18 -12.05
N GLN A 284 -15.81 21.93 -10.96
CA GLN A 284 -16.08 23.36 -10.90
C GLN A 284 -15.19 24.14 -11.87
N LYS A 285 -13.87 23.89 -11.88
CA LYS A 285 -12.92 24.53 -12.81
C LYS A 285 -13.24 24.17 -14.26
N ASN A 286 -13.62 22.92 -14.53
CA ASN A 286 -14.02 22.48 -15.86
C ASN A 286 -15.27 23.23 -16.35
N ALA A 287 -16.27 23.38 -15.47
CA ALA A 287 -17.50 24.09 -15.78
C ALA A 287 -17.27 25.57 -16.11
N GLN A 288 -16.23 26.16 -15.53
CA GLN A 288 -15.83 27.55 -15.75
C GLN A 288 -14.92 27.72 -16.98
N GLY A 289 -14.55 26.64 -17.66
CA GLY A 289 -13.56 26.67 -18.75
C GLY A 289 -12.17 27.11 -18.27
N SER A 290 -11.92 27.06 -16.96
CA SER A 290 -10.71 27.55 -16.31
C SER A 290 -9.71 26.43 -16.02
N LEU A 291 -9.97 25.21 -16.50
CA LEU A 291 -8.95 24.18 -16.50
C LEU A 291 -7.84 24.61 -17.46
N PRO A 292 -6.57 24.58 -17.05
CA PRO A 292 -5.49 24.75 -17.99
C PRO A 292 -5.68 23.75 -19.14
N ALA A 293 -5.40 24.20 -20.37
CA ALA A 293 -5.36 23.30 -21.52
C ALA A 293 -4.48 22.09 -21.14
N ILE A 294 -4.94 20.90 -21.56
CA ILE A 294 -4.30 19.60 -21.38
C ILE A 294 -2.78 19.78 -21.28
N ASP A 295 -2.15 19.28 -20.21
CA ASP A 295 -0.74 18.95 -20.31
C ASP A 295 -0.64 17.83 -21.36
N PRO A 296 -0.16 18.11 -22.59
CA PRO A 296 -0.17 17.13 -23.67
C PRO A 296 0.68 15.92 -23.34
N ASP A 297 1.58 16.06 -22.35
CA ASP A 297 2.41 14.98 -21.89
C ASP A 297 1.70 14.23 -20.75
N ARG A 298 0.83 13.28 -21.13
CA ARG A 298 0.52 12.09 -20.29
C ARG A 298 1.79 11.42 -19.74
N LYS A 299 2.95 11.68 -20.36
CA LYS A 299 4.26 11.33 -19.84
C LYS A 299 4.52 11.91 -18.44
N GLU A 300 4.16 13.17 -18.15
CA GLU A 300 4.27 13.74 -16.80
C GLU A 300 3.39 12.99 -15.79
N GLN A 301 2.17 12.62 -16.19
CA GLN A 301 1.28 11.82 -15.33
C GLN A 301 1.81 10.39 -15.10
N ALA A 302 2.61 9.87 -16.02
CA ALA A 302 3.31 8.59 -15.88
C ALA A 302 4.62 8.70 -15.07
N LEU A 303 5.11 9.92 -14.79
CA LEU A 303 6.24 10.11 -13.89
C LEU A 303 5.79 9.90 -12.43
N PRO A 304 6.68 9.38 -11.57
CA PRO A 304 6.45 9.38 -10.13
C PRO A 304 6.12 10.79 -9.63
N TYR A 305 5.17 10.91 -8.70
CA TYR A 305 4.68 12.22 -8.23
C TYR A 305 5.79 13.14 -7.72
N LEU A 306 6.84 12.58 -7.08
CA LEU A 306 8.00 13.35 -6.61
C LEU A 306 8.76 14.06 -7.74
N MET A 307 8.63 13.58 -8.98
CA MET A 307 9.28 14.14 -10.16
C MET A 307 8.38 15.10 -10.95
N GLN A 308 7.08 15.13 -10.68
CA GLN A 308 6.14 15.96 -11.44
C GLN A 308 6.49 17.44 -11.25
N ARG A 309 6.53 18.20 -12.35
CA ARG A 309 6.80 19.65 -12.38
C ARG A 309 8.19 20.08 -11.84
N ARG A 310 9.17 19.16 -11.74
CA ARG A 310 10.53 19.46 -11.26
C ARG A 310 11.57 19.67 -12.36
N TYR A 311 11.36 19.08 -13.53
CA TYR A 311 12.37 19.02 -14.57
C TYR A 311 11.80 19.51 -15.89
N GLN A 312 12.65 20.15 -16.70
CA GLN A 312 12.26 20.62 -18.03
C GLN A 312 12.06 19.45 -19.00
N THR A 313 12.93 18.44 -18.90
CA THR A 313 12.84 17.22 -19.70
C THR A 313 13.21 16.02 -18.83
N VAL A 314 12.55 14.88 -19.10
CA VAL A 314 12.79 13.62 -18.41
C VAL A 314 12.79 12.47 -19.42
N GLU A 315 13.86 11.68 -19.44
CA GLU A 315 13.98 10.47 -20.23
C GLU A 315 14.29 9.28 -19.33
N GLN A 316 13.50 8.20 -19.45
CA GLN A 316 13.78 7.00 -18.68
C GLN A 316 15.05 6.31 -19.24
N VAL A 317 16.09 6.15 -18.42
CA VAL A 317 17.36 5.54 -18.83
C VAL A 317 17.16 4.13 -19.39
N LYS A 318 16.15 3.42 -18.88
CA LYS A 318 15.71 2.13 -19.40
C LYS A 318 14.23 1.89 -19.12
N PRO A 319 13.44 1.45 -20.12
CA PRO A 319 12.04 1.09 -19.91
C PRO A 319 11.83 0.14 -18.73
N GLY A 320 10.91 0.51 -17.83
CA GLY A 320 10.56 -0.27 -16.64
C GLY A 320 11.56 -0.19 -15.48
N ARG A 321 12.50 0.77 -15.49
CA ARG A 321 13.39 1.04 -14.37
C ARG A 321 13.11 2.41 -13.77
N ASN A 322 13.17 2.51 -12.45
CA ASN A 322 12.92 3.76 -11.74
C ASN A 322 14.15 4.68 -11.74
N VAL A 323 14.75 4.89 -12.92
CA VAL A 323 15.93 5.73 -13.12
C VAL A 323 15.73 6.55 -14.41
N TRP A 324 15.90 7.85 -14.30
CA TRP A 324 15.68 8.81 -15.37
C TRP A 324 16.88 9.74 -15.51
N LEU A 325 17.16 10.14 -16.74
CA LEU A 325 17.98 11.30 -17.06
C LEU A 325 17.04 12.50 -17.10
N ALA A 326 17.32 13.53 -16.31
CA ALA A 326 16.50 14.72 -16.21
C ALA A 326 17.34 15.98 -16.49
N THR A 327 16.72 16.99 -17.09
CA THR A 327 17.34 18.31 -17.29
C THR A 327 16.65 19.31 -16.36
N CYS A 328 17.44 19.94 -15.48
CA CYS A 328 16.97 20.96 -14.55
C CYS A 328 16.81 22.32 -15.26
N GLU A 329 16.23 23.31 -14.58
CA GLU A 329 16.08 24.67 -15.12
C GLU A 329 17.41 25.34 -15.50
N SER A 330 18.49 24.99 -14.82
CA SER A 330 19.85 25.43 -15.11
C SER A 330 20.46 24.82 -16.38
N ALA A 331 19.71 24.01 -17.13
CA ALA A 331 20.17 23.15 -18.22
C ALA A 331 21.19 22.06 -17.81
N GLU A 332 21.40 21.86 -16.51
CA GLU A 332 22.25 20.79 -16.00
C GLU A 332 21.53 19.45 -16.03
N GLN A 333 22.24 18.40 -16.44
CA GLN A 333 21.73 17.03 -16.47
C GLN A 333 21.96 16.31 -15.14
N ARG A 334 20.94 15.58 -14.70
CA ARG A 334 20.93 14.79 -13.47
C ARG A 334 20.44 13.38 -13.74
N ILE A 335 20.92 12.42 -12.95
CA ILE A 335 20.26 11.13 -12.83
C ILE A 335 19.32 11.18 -11.63
N VAL A 336 18.05 10.92 -11.89
CA VAL A 336 16.99 10.87 -10.87
C VAL A 336 16.60 9.42 -10.67
N LYS A 337 16.60 8.95 -9.43
CA LYS A 337 16.11 7.61 -9.07
C LYS A 337 15.00 7.73 -8.04
N VAL A 338 13.92 6.99 -8.27
CA VAL A 338 12.82 6.85 -7.31
C VAL A 338 12.85 5.44 -6.73
N GLY A 339 13.01 5.36 -5.42
CA GLY A 339 13.11 4.10 -4.68
C GLY A 339 12.09 4.01 -3.55
N LYS A 340 12.08 2.87 -2.86
CA LYS A 340 11.27 2.62 -1.67
C LYS A 340 12.17 2.11 -0.55
N GLY A 341 11.86 2.49 0.69
CA GLY A 341 12.57 2.06 1.89
C GLY A 341 13.54 3.12 2.42
N SER A 342 14.68 2.66 2.93
CA SER A 342 15.75 3.52 3.43
C SER A 342 16.77 3.83 2.34
N TYR A 343 17.32 5.03 2.40
CA TYR A 343 18.46 5.46 1.61
C TYR A 343 19.43 6.16 2.57
N ASP A 344 20.69 5.74 2.60
CA ASP A 344 21.70 6.28 3.52
C ASP A 344 22.35 7.53 2.90
N VAL A 345 21.74 8.69 3.17
CA VAL A 345 22.16 10.00 2.64
C VAL A 345 23.56 10.36 3.12
N GLU A 346 23.84 10.20 4.42
CA GLU A 346 25.14 10.51 5.02
C GLU A 346 26.26 9.68 4.38
N LEU A 347 26.04 8.37 4.21
CA LEU A 347 27.00 7.51 3.53
C LEU A 347 27.24 7.99 2.10
N HIS A 348 26.20 8.32 1.35
CA HIS A 348 26.36 8.79 -0.03
C HIS A 348 27.19 10.08 -0.09
N GLU A 349 26.89 11.06 0.76
CA GLU A 349 27.64 12.31 0.81
C GLU A 349 29.12 12.07 1.15
N GLU A 350 29.42 11.18 2.11
CA GLU A 350 30.79 10.81 2.47
C GLU A 350 31.53 10.14 1.30
N LEU A 351 30.86 9.24 0.57
CA LEU A 351 31.42 8.60 -0.63
C LEU A 351 31.66 9.60 -1.77
N ALA A 352 30.75 10.55 -1.95
CA ALA A 352 30.89 11.60 -2.95
C ALA A 352 32.08 12.51 -2.62
N GLN A 353 32.24 12.91 -1.36
CA GLN A 353 33.40 13.68 -0.88
C GLN A 353 34.72 12.91 -1.05
N ALA A 354 34.70 11.58 -0.88
CA ALA A 354 35.86 10.72 -1.11
C ALA A 354 36.16 10.48 -2.62
N GLY A 355 35.30 10.98 -3.52
CA GLY A 355 35.42 10.87 -4.96
C GLY A 355 35.15 9.46 -5.49
N VAL A 356 34.30 8.68 -4.81
CA VAL A 356 33.94 7.30 -5.19
C VAL A 356 32.44 7.08 -5.38
N ALA A 357 31.62 8.12 -5.23
CA ALA A 357 30.24 8.16 -5.71
C ALA A 357 29.98 9.50 -6.44
N PRO A 358 29.03 9.56 -7.39
CA PRO A 358 28.63 10.82 -7.99
C PRO A 358 28.11 11.79 -6.91
N PRO A 359 28.23 13.12 -7.10
CA PRO A 359 27.68 14.09 -6.16
C PRO A 359 26.17 13.89 -5.96
N LEU A 360 25.74 13.78 -4.70
CA LEU A 360 24.34 13.83 -4.31
C LEU A 360 23.86 15.29 -4.36
N THR A 361 22.90 15.59 -5.23
CA THR A 361 22.46 16.97 -5.47
C THR A 361 21.14 17.28 -4.78
N HIS A 362 20.29 16.27 -4.64
CA HIS A 362 19.02 16.39 -3.93
C HIS A 362 18.58 15.03 -3.38
N PHE A 363 17.96 15.06 -2.21
CA PHE A 363 17.26 13.92 -1.64
C PHE A 363 15.93 14.40 -1.07
N GLU A 364 14.86 13.71 -1.42
CA GLU A 364 13.53 13.95 -0.87
C GLU A 364 12.92 12.63 -0.43
N ARG A 365 12.39 12.60 0.79
CA ARG A 365 11.54 11.51 1.26
C ARG A 365 10.09 11.92 1.10
N GLY A 366 9.38 11.15 0.30
CA GLY A 366 7.94 11.27 0.11
C GLY A 366 7.15 10.32 1.01
N ASP A 367 5.83 10.38 0.86
CA ASP A 367 4.91 9.51 1.55
C ASP A 367 5.04 8.04 1.12
N GLY A 368 4.53 7.13 1.97
CA GLY A 368 4.54 5.69 1.70
C GLY A 368 5.94 5.05 1.71
N GLY A 369 6.94 5.75 2.27
CA GLY A 369 8.33 5.31 2.32
C GLY A 369 9.02 5.35 0.95
N VAL A 370 8.49 6.13 0.01
CA VAL A 370 9.11 6.41 -1.27
C VAL A 370 10.17 7.51 -1.08
N TYR A 371 11.27 7.43 -1.82
CA TYR A 371 12.26 8.50 -1.87
C TYR A 371 12.63 8.82 -3.31
N LEU A 372 13.05 10.06 -3.52
CA LEU A 372 13.68 10.54 -4.73
C LEU A 372 15.12 10.92 -4.39
N VAL A 373 16.05 10.45 -5.22
CA VAL A 373 17.47 10.80 -5.13
C VAL A 373 17.93 11.35 -6.48
N GLU A 374 18.56 12.51 -6.46
CA GLU A 374 19.19 13.14 -7.62
C GLU A 374 20.70 13.12 -7.45
N VAL A 375 21.39 12.70 -8.50
CA VAL A 375 22.84 12.65 -8.53
C VAL A 375 23.39 13.29 -9.81
N GLY A 376 24.65 13.72 -9.74
CA GLY A 376 25.37 14.20 -10.92
C GLY A 376 25.36 13.18 -12.06
N TYR A 377 25.06 13.65 -13.28
CA TYR A 377 25.18 12.84 -14.48
C TYR A 377 26.66 12.71 -14.86
N LEU A 378 27.12 11.47 -15.06
CA LEU A 378 28.47 11.17 -15.52
C LEU A 378 28.42 10.86 -17.02
N ASP A 379 28.85 11.84 -17.83
CA ASP A 379 28.67 11.84 -19.29
C ASP A 379 29.57 10.81 -19.98
N PRO A 380 29.01 9.90 -20.81
CA PRO A 380 29.79 9.00 -21.66
C PRO A 380 30.80 9.69 -22.58
N LEU A 381 30.55 10.94 -23.00
CA LEU A 381 31.49 11.72 -23.82
C LEU A 381 32.77 12.09 -23.06
N GLU A 382 32.72 12.12 -21.73
CA GLU A 382 33.90 12.30 -20.86
C GLU A 382 34.63 10.97 -20.57
N GLY A 383 34.22 9.87 -21.20
CA GLY A 383 34.81 8.55 -21.06
C GLY A 383 34.21 7.70 -19.94
N TRP A 384 33.12 8.14 -19.31
CA TRP A 384 32.40 7.34 -18.32
C TRP A 384 31.65 6.18 -18.98
N THR A 385 31.84 4.98 -18.46
CA THR A 385 31.12 3.80 -18.93
C THR A 385 30.96 2.78 -17.81
N ARG A 386 30.02 1.86 -17.94
CA ARG A 386 29.86 0.77 -16.96
C ARG A 386 31.01 -0.21 -17.09
N LEU A 387 31.47 -0.75 -15.96
CA LEU A 387 32.55 -1.74 -15.93
C LEU A 387 32.24 -2.96 -16.81
N ASP A 388 30.96 -3.37 -16.91
CA ASP A 388 30.54 -4.50 -17.74
C ASP A 388 30.47 -4.21 -19.25
N GLN A 389 30.69 -2.95 -19.63
CA GLN A 389 30.72 -2.46 -21.02
C GLN A 389 32.09 -1.86 -21.39
N ALA A 390 32.92 -1.58 -20.40
CA ALA A 390 34.24 -0.99 -20.56
C ALA A 390 35.17 -1.89 -21.39
N LYS A 391 35.94 -1.26 -22.28
CA LYS A 391 37.08 -1.89 -22.95
C LYS A 391 38.34 -1.52 -22.17
N ILE A 392 38.79 -2.42 -21.32
CA ILE A 392 39.96 -2.23 -20.46
C ILE A 392 41.11 -3.07 -21.02
N GLU A 393 42.22 -2.41 -21.30
CA GLU A 393 43.46 -3.04 -21.75
C GLU A 393 44.36 -3.36 -20.55
N ASP A 394 44.54 -2.40 -19.64
CA ASP A 394 45.25 -2.60 -18.38
C ASP A 394 44.31 -3.02 -17.23
N TRP A 395 44.02 -4.33 -17.19
CA TRP A 395 43.25 -4.89 -16.08
C TRP A 395 43.98 -4.86 -14.75
N ALA A 396 45.32 -4.87 -14.73
CA ALA A 396 46.06 -4.85 -13.47
C ALA A 396 45.90 -3.50 -12.77
N GLY A 397 46.06 -2.39 -13.51
CA GLY A 397 45.77 -1.05 -13.02
C GLY A 397 44.30 -0.85 -12.66
N ALA A 398 43.38 -1.37 -13.47
CA ALA A 398 41.94 -1.30 -13.19
C ALA A 398 41.56 -2.00 -11.86
N ILE A 399 42.10 -3.19 -11.60
CA ILE A 399 41.85 -3.92 -10.34
C ILE A 399 42.30 -3.08 -9.15
N LYS A 400 43.49 -2.50 -9.21
CA LYS A 400 44.00 -1.63 -8.14
C LYS A 400 43.06 -0.46 -7.86
N LYS A 401 42.57 0.22 -8.91
CA LYS A 401 41.62 1.34 -8.78
C LYS A 401 40.27 0.91 -8.20
N LEU A 402 39.78 -0.26 -8.61
CA LEU A 402 38.54 -0.83 -8.07
C LEU A 402 38.69 -1.18 -6.58
N GLU A 403 39.81 -1.80 -6.19
CA GLU A 403 40.11 -2.12 -4.79
C GLU A 403 40.31 -0.86 -3.95
N GLU A 404 40.95 0.18 -4.48
CA GLU A 404 41.08 1.49 -3.84
C GLU A 404 39.69 2.13 -3.59
N ALA A 405 38.80 2.09 -4.57
CA ALA A 405 37.44 2.64 -4.44
C ALA A 405 36.61 1.87 -3.40
N VAL A 406 36.69 0.53 -3.38
CA VAL A 406 36.04 -0.29 -2.36
C VAL A 406 36.68 -0.10 -0.98
N GLY A 407 37.99 0.12 -0.91
CA GLY A 407 38.68 0.47 0.33
C GLY A 407 38.17 1.77 0.93
N LYS A 408 38.01 2.82 0.10
CA LYS A 408 37.39 4.08 0.50
C LYS A 408 35.94 3.89 0.97
N LEU A 409 35.15 3.10 0.24
CA LEU A 409 33.81 2.71 0.68
C LEU A 409 33.84 2.08 2.07
N HIS A 410 34.70 1.10 2.33
CA HIS A 410 34.75 0.39 3.61
C HIS A 410 35.27 1.25 4.75
N GLN A 411 36.05 2.28 4.47
CA GLN A 411 36.51 3.26 5.46
C GLN A 411 35.42 4.27 5.86
N ALA A 412 34.43 4.50 5.00
CA ALA A 412 33.33 5.40 5.29
C ALA A 412 32.49 4.94 6.50
N CYS A 413 31.72 5.86 7.09
CA CYS A 413 30.91 5.61 8.28
C CYS A 413 31.72 5.00 9.44
N GLY A 414 32.95 5.46 9.64
CA GLY A 414 33.85 4.97 10.69
C GLY A 414 34.32 3.53 10.47
N GLY A 415 34.54 3.11 9.23
CA GLY A 415 35.03 1.77 8.90
C GLY A 415 33.95 0.70 8.80
N THR A 416 32.68 1.09 8.72
CA THR A 416 31.55 0.16 8.77
C THR A 416 30.72 0.13 7.50
N ALA A 417 30.99 0.99 6.52
CA ALA A 417 30.16 1.06 5.33
C ALA A 417 30.29 -0.20 4.43
N VAL A 418 29.18 -0.54 3.78
CA VAL A 418 28.99 -1.63 2.81
C VAL A 418 28.10 -1.16 1.68
N HIS A 419 28.30 -1.69 0.47
CA HIS A 419 27.46 -1.37 -0.69
C HIS A 419 26.38 -2.43 -0.92
N GLY A 420 26.71 -3.72 -0.76
CA GLY A 420 25.77 -4.82 -0.87
C GLY A 420 25.38 -5.24 -2.30
N ASP A 421 25.79 -4.51 -3.33
CA ASP A 421 25.48 -4.87 -4.72
C ASP A 421 26.61 -4.50 -5.71
N LEU A 422 27.87 -4.71 -5.32
CA LEU A 422 29.04 -4.39 -6.15
C LEU A 422 29.19 -5.30 -7.37
N ARG A 423 28.50 -4.96 -8.44
CA ARG A 423 28.55 -5.68 -9.72
C ARG A 423 28.86 -4.71 -10.84
N GLY A 424 29.35 -5.25 -11.96
CA GLY A 424 29.73 -4.45 -13.14
C GLY A 424 28.70 -3.39 -13.59
N PRO A 425 27.38 -3.64 -13.55
CA PRO A 425 26.35 -2.63 -13.82
C PRO A 425 26.31 -1.45 -12.85
N ASN A 426 26.78 -1.63 -11.61
CA ASN A 426 26.73 -0.67 -10.52
C ASN A 426 28.09 0.00 -10.27
N ILE A 427 29.04 -0.19 -11.20
CA ILE A 427 30.38 0.41 -11.16
C ILE A 427 30.58 1.15 -12.48
N LEU A 428 30.72 2.47 -12.39
CA LEU A 428 31.15 3.30 -13.52
C LEU A 428 32.66 3.50 -13.44
N VAL A 429 33.30 3.43 -14.60
CA VAL A 429 34.73 3.69 -14.78
C VAL A 429 34.91 4.75 -15.84
N ARG A 430 35.87 5.65 -15.62
CA ARG A 430 36.34 6.57 -16.66
C ARG A 430 37.56 5.97 -17.33
N VAL A 431 37.43 5.60 -18.60
CA VAL A 431 38.52 4.96 -19.36
C VAL A 431 39.23 6.01 -20.22
N GLN A 432 40.54 6.13 -20.04
CA GLN A 432 41.42 7.00 -20.82
C GLN A 432 42.60 6.17 -21.31
N GLU A 433 42.88 6.22 -22.62
CA GLU A 433 44.00 5.49 -23.23
C GLU A 433 44.02 3.98 -22.86
N GLY A 434 42.84 3.34 -22.85
CA GLY A 434 42.70 1.91 -22.52
C GLY A 434 42.83 1.56 -21.04
N SER A 435 43.07 2.55 -20.17
CA SER A 435 43.26 2.38 -18.73
C SER A 435 42.15 3.05 -17.91
N VAL A 436 41.86 2.50 -16.73
CA VAL A 436 40.87 3.08 -15.81
C VAL A 436 41.51 4.23 -15.03
N ALA A 437 41.05 5.45 -15.27
CA ALA A 437 41.49 6.65 -14.56
C ALA A 437 40.76 6.79 -13.21
N GLU A 438 39.43 6.63 -13.24
CA GLU A 438 38.54 6.86 -12.09
C GLU A 438 37.45 5.79 -11.99
N VAL A 439 36.95 5.61 -10.76
CA VAL A 439 35.90 4.64 -10.42
C VAL A 439 34.83 5.36 -9.60
N GLN A 440 33.58 5.17 -9.99
CA GLN A 440 32.39 5.70 -9.30
C GLN A 440 31.43 4.55 -9.03
N LEU A 441 31.07 4.38 -7.76
CA LEU A 441 30.09 3.41 -7.29
C LEU A 441 28.70 4.04 -7.40
N ILE A 442 27.77 3.33 -8.04
CA ILE A 442 26.40 3.80 -8.26
C ILE A 442 25.40 2.77 -7.73
N ASP A 443 24.14 3.19 -7.62
CA ASP A 443 23.07 2.38 -7.02
C ASP A 443 23.34 2.00 -5.55
N LEU A 444 23.45 3.03 -4.70
CA LEU A 444 23.61 2.90 -3.25
C LEU A 444 22.30 2.54 -2.51
N SER A 445 21.27 2.03 -3.20
CA SER A 445 19.98 1.72 -2.57
C SER A 445 20.01 0.53 -1.58
N GLN A 446 21.07 -0.29 -1.65
CA GLN A 446 21.35 -1.37 -0.69
C GLN A 446 22.53 -1.04 0.23
N ALA A 447 23.14 0.14 0.06
CA ALA A 447 24.29 0.53 0.84
C ALA A 447 23.87 0.95 2.25
N GLY A 448 24.81 0.89 3.18
CA GLY A 448 24.64 1.38 4.54
C GLY A 448 25.74 0.84 5.43
N ARG A 449 25.43 0.61 6.71
CA ARG A 449 26.40 0.17 7.71
C ARG A 449 26.35 -1.35 7.90
N GLN A 450 27.52 -1.99 7.94
CA GLN A 450 27.69 -3.38 8.30
C GLN A 450 27.05 -3.65 9.66
N ASN A 451 26.50 -4.85 9.84
CA ASN A 451 25.77 -5.29 11.04
C ASN A 451 24.39 -4.66 11.25
N SER A 452 24.01 -3.61 10.50
CA SER A 452 22.64 -3.07 10.52
C SER A 452 21.92 -3.25 9.17
N THR A 453 22.63 -3.08 8.06
CA THR A 453 22.05 -3.18 6.72
C THR A 453 21.85 -4.64 6.32
N ARG A 454 20.69 -4.92 5.70
CA ARG A 454 20.28 -6.25 5.25
C ARG A 454 20.01 -6.25 3.76
N TYR A 455 20.31 -7.37 3.11
CA TYR A 455 19.82 -7.65 1.78
C TYR A 455 18.29 -7.58 1.74
N SER A 456 17.74 -6.94 0.72
CA SER A 456 16.30 -6.98 0.48
C SER A 456 15.78 -8.42 0.39
N TYR A 457 14.54 -8.62 0.81
CA TYR A 457 13.81 -9.84 0.49
C TYR A 457 13.53 -9.85 -1.01
N TYR A 458 13.58 -11.03 -1.66
CA TYR A 458 13.37 -11.21 -3.10
C TYR A 458 14.53 -10.74 -4.01
N LEU A 459 15.77 -11.00 -3.60
CA LEU A 459 16.90 -10.76 -4.49
C LEU A 459 16.82 -11.63 -5.76
N ASN A 460 17.33 -11.09 -6.86
CA ASN A 460 17.41 -11.83 -8.11
C ASN A 460 18.33 -13.05 -7.95
N GLN A 461 17.73 -14.24 -7.93
CA GLN A 461 18.40 -15.53 -7.74
C GLN A 461 19.33 -15.92 -8.89
N LYS A 462 19.31 -15.20 -10.03
CA LYS A 462 20.25 -15.41 -11.14
C LYS A 462 21.64 -14.81 -10.88
N ILE A 463 21.78 -14.01 -9.83
CA ILE A 463 23.06 -13.46 -9.40
C ILE A 463 23.72 -14.45 -8.44
N ASN A 464 25.01 -14.70 -8.64
CA ASN A 464 25.79 -15.51 -7.71
C ASN A 464 26.14 -14.68 -6.48
N TRP A 465 25.19 -14.61 -5.54
CA TRP A 465 25.37 -13.86 -4.30
C TRP A 465 26.43 -14.52 -3.40
N PRO A 466 27.17 -13.72 -2.61
CA PRO A 466 28.26 -14.21 -1.77
C PRO A 466 27.79 -15.14 -0.63
N VAL A 467 26.50 -15.09 -0.31
CA VAL A 467 25.85 -15.90 0.72
C VAL A 467 24.76 -16.76 0.10
N ALA A 468 24.68 -18.03 0.51
CA ALA A 468 23.56 -18.89 0.17
C ALA A 468 22.28 -18.37 0.83
N LYS A 469 21.23 -18.10 0.04
CA LYS A 469 19.95 -17.50 0.48
C LYS A 469 20.19 -16.13 1.16
N PRO A 470 20.59 -15.10 0.38
CA PRO A 470 20.99 -13.80 0.91
C PRO A 470 19.82 -12.99 1.51
N ASP A 471 18.57 -13.26 1.11
CA ASP A 471 17.39 -12.52 1.53
C ASP A 471 17.32 -12.28 3.06
N GLY A 472 17.28 -11.00 3.46
CA GLY A 472 17.21 -10.59 4.87
C GLY A 472 18.50 -10.78 5.69
N ARG A 473 19.56 -11.34 5.11
CA ARG A 473 20.87 -11.48 5.78
C ARG A 473 21.58 -10.13 5.88
N LEU A 474 22.40 -9.98 6.92
CA LEU A 474 23.26 -8.81 7.09
C LEU A 474 24.26 -8.72 5.94
N ILE A 475 24.48 -7.50 5.45
CA ILE A 475 25.50 -7.21 4.45
C ILE A 475 26.82 -6.96 5.17
N MET A 476 27.88 -7.62 4.71
CA MET A 476 29.23 -7.56 5.27
C MET A 476 30.22 -7.06 4.22
N GLN A 477 31.29 -6.40 4.63
CA GLN A 477 32.35 -5.93 3.73
C GLN A 477 33.00 -7.08 2.94
N GLU A 478 33.05 -8.29 3.49
CA GLU A 478 33.54 -9.46 2.75
C GLU A 478 32.62 -9.83 1.59
N HIS A 479 31.32 -9.57 1.71
CA HIS A 479 30.36 -9.80 0.62
C HIS A 479 30.67 -8.88 -0.56
N ASP A 480 30.99 -7.61 -0.29
CA ASP A 480 31.40 -6.63 -1.29
C ASP A 480 32.68 -7.07 -2.02
N LYS A 481 33.69 -7.55 -1.26
CA LYS A 481 34.95 -8.07 -1.84
C LYS A 481 34.70 -9.28 -2.73
N GLN A 482 33.85 -10.22 -2.31
CA GLN A 482 33.51 -11.40 -3.10
C GLN A 482 32.72 -11.04 -4.36
N LEU A 483 31.77 -10.11 -4.28
CA LEU A 483 31.03 -9.59 -5.42
C LEU A 483 31.95 -8.89 -6.43
N LEU A 484 32.90 -8.07 -5.94
CA LEU A 484 33.91 -7.42 -6.76
C LEU A 484 34.82 -8.44 -7.45
N ARG A 485 35.37 -9.42 -6.71
CA ARG A 485 36.21 -10.50 -7.29
C ARG A 485 35.47 -11.27 -8.39
N THR A 486 34.23 -11.68 -8.12
CA THR A 486 33.39 -12.38 -9.10
C THR A 486 33.12 -11.52 -10.34
N THR A 487 32.96 -10.21 -10.14
CA THR A 487 32.80 -9.23 -11.21
C THR A 487 34.07 -9.14 -12.06
N ILE A 488 35.24 -8.96 -11.45
CA ILE A 488 36.53 -8.88 -12.15
C ILE A 488 36.81 -10.17 -12.94
N ASP A 489 36.69 -11.34 -12.29
CA ASP A 489 36.95 -12.64 -12.91
C ASP A 489 36.11 -12.88 -14.18
N LYS A 490 34.89 -12.35 -14.18
CA LYS A 490 33.96 -12.47 -15.31
C LYS A 490 34.41 -11.64 -16.52
N TYR A 491 35.00 -10.45 -16.30
CA TYR A 491 35.30 -9.50 -17.36
C TYR A 491 36.77 -9.52 -17.81
N GLN A 492 37.69 -9.92 -16.94
CA GLN A 492 39.11 -10.08 -17.26
C GLN A 492 39.36 -11.25 -18.23
N ARG A 493 38.55 -12.32 -18.17
CA ARG A 493 38.77 -13.50 -19.00
C ARG A 493 38.53 -13.19 -20.49
N PRO A 494 39.50 -13.45 -21.38
CA PRO A 494 39.29 -13.29 -22.81
C PRO A 494 38.09 -14.14 -23.27
N LYS A 495 37.13 -13.53 -23.97
CA LYS A 495 35.96 -14.24 -24.53
C LYS A 495 36.33 -15.44 -25.42
N SER A 496 37.58 -15.52 -25.89
CA SER A 496 38.14 -16.62 -26.66
C SER A 496 38.39 -17.92 -25.87
N SER A 497 38.39 -17.91 -24.54
CA SER A 497 38.69 -19.11 -23.75
C SER A 497 37.49 -20.04 -23.52
N MET A 498 36.26 -19.60 -23.82
CA MET A 498 35.05 -20.44 -23.67
C MET A 498 34.84 -21.44 -24.84
N ALA A 499 35.62 -21.34 -25.92
CA ALA A 499 35.53 -22.21 -27.09
C ALA A 499 36.38 -23.51 -27.00
N ARG A 500 37.11 -23.76 -25.90
CA ARG A 500 38.02 -24.93 -25.79
C ARG A 500 37.68 -25.94 -24.70
N MET A 501 36.45 -25.95 -24.20
CA MET A 501 36.00 -26.99 -23.26
C MET A 501 34.97 -27.93 -23.91
N CYS A 502 35.32 -28.44 -25.09
CA CYS A 502 34.65 -29.56 -25.73
C CYS A 502 35.71 -30.54 -26.30
N CYS A 503 36.55 -31.08 -25.42
CA CYS A 503 37.46 -32.18 -25.74
C CYS A 503 37.35 -33.26 -24.64
N CYS A 504 36.27 -34.03 -24.68
CA CYS A 504 36.24 -35.41 -24.19
C CYS A 504 35.48 -36.25 -25.22
N ALA A 505 36.05 -36.37 -26.42
CA ALA A 505 35.71 -37.41 -27.37
C ALA A 505 36.86 -38.43 -27.41
N SER A 506 36.97 -39.25 -26.37
CA SER A 506 37.65 -40.54 -26.45
C SER A 506 37.47 -41.33 -25.15
N ARG A 507 36.93 -42.54 -25.30
CA ARG A 507 36.88 -43.66 -24.33
C ARG A 507 35.71 -43.62 -23.33
N CYS A 508 34.62 -44.31 -23.68
CA CYS A 508 34.24 -45.50 -22.93
C CYS A 508 33.24 -46.34 -23.74
N SER A 509 33.67 -47.57 -24.03
CA SER A 509 32.87 -48.64 -24.61
C SER A 509 31.83 -49.16 -23.61
N SER A 510 30.72 -49.66 -24.15
CA SER A 510 29.89 -50.76 -23.62
C SER A 510 29.35 -50.65 -22.19
N ALA A 511 28.07 -50.30 -22.06
CA ALA A 511 27.15 -50.94 -21.10
C ALA A 511 25.68 -50.74 -21.54
N THR A 512 25.04 -51.86 -21.86
CA THR A 512 23.59 -52.06 -22.00
C THR A 512 22.81 -51.55 -20.79
N LEU A 513 21.78 -50.72 -21.02
CA LEU A 513 20.66 -50.54 -20.07
C LEU A 513 19.36 -50.21 -20.83
N ARG A 514 18.29 -50.89 -20.40
CA ARG A 514 16.96 -50.99 -21.01
C ARG A 514 16.17 -49.67 -20.97
N PRO A 515 15.19 -49.46 -21.88
CA PRO A 515 14.39 -48.25 -21.91
C PRO A 515 13.20 -48.29 -20.93
N HIS A 516 12.98 -47.21 -20.19
CA HIS A 516 11.70 -46.87 -19.58
C HIS A 516 11.07 -45.67 -20.30
N PRO A 517 9.73 -45.54 -20.30
CA PRO A 517 8.98 -44.91 -21.38
C PRO A 517 8.92 -43.38 -21.24
N THR A 518 9.02 -42.73 -22.40
CA THR A 518 8.87 -41.28 -22.56
C THR A 518 7.41 -40.86 -22.48
N TYR A 519 7.16 -39.89 -21.61
CA TYR A 519 5.95 -39.10 -21.52
C TYR A 519 5.88 -38.15 -22.74
N ARG A 520 4.85 -38.27 -23.58
CA ARG A 520 4.59 -37.35 -24.71
C ARG A 520 3.76 -36.15 -24.25
N PRO A 521 4.17 -34.89 -24.51
CA PRO A 521 3.24 -33.78 -24.55
C PRO A 521 2.58 -33.67 -25.94
N ALA A 522 1.28 -33.36 -25.93
CA ALA A 522 0.44 -33.17 -27.12
C ALA A 522 0.83 -31.91 -27.94
N PRO A 523 0.56 -31.88 -29.25
CA PRO A 523 0.87 -30.73 -30.09
C PRO A 523 -0.17 -29.60 -29.93
N PHE A 524 0.32 -28.39 -29.66
CA PHE A 524 -0.44 -27.15 -29.77
C PHE A 524 -0.82 -26.87 -31.23
N ARG A 525 -2.12 -26.73 -31.50
CA ARG A 525 -2.65 -26.27 -32.79
C ARG A 525 -2.38 -24.77 -32.94
N ARG A 526 -1.75 -24.40 -34.07
CA ARG A 526 -1.70 -23.03 -34.58
C ARG A 526 -3.09 -22.63 -35.10
N CYS A 527 -3.65 -21.55 -34.57
CA CYS A 527 -4.74 -20.83 -35.22
C CYS A 527 -4.16 -19.73 -36.12
N SER A 528 -4.46 -19.84 -37.40
CA SER A 528 -4.17 -18.86 -38.44
C SER A 528 -5.13 -17.67 -38.31
N LEU A 529 -4.61 -16.44 -38.31
CA LEU A 529 -5.39 -15.23 -38.52
C LEU A 529 -5.03 -14.64 -39.87
N MET A 530 -6.06 -14.55 -40.72
CA MET A 530 -6.04 -14.03 -42.08
C MET A 530 -5.65 -12.55 -42.09
N MET A 531 -4.72 -12.20 -42.98
CA MET A 531 -4.69 -10.88 -43.59
C MET A 531 -5.72 -10.85 -44.72
N GLY A 532 -6.62 -9.87 -44.67
CA GLY A 532 -7.41 -9.44 -45.82
C GLY A 532 -7.21 -7.94 -46.00
N ARG A 533 -6.55 -7.56 -47.09
CA ARG A 533 -6.65 -6.22 -47.69
C ARG A 533 -7.74 -6.30 -48.77
N GLY A 534 -8.62 -5.31 -48.75
CA GLY A 534 -9.59 -4.95 -49.78
C GLY A 534 -10.02 -3.54 -49.50
#